data_AF-A0A8T4HYD2-F1
#
_entry.id   AF-A0A8T4HYD2-F1
#
_cell.length_a   1.000
_cell.length_b   1.000
_cell.length_c   1.000
_cell.angle_alpha   90.00
_cell.angle_beta   90.00
_cell.angle_gamma   90.00
#
_symmetry.space_group_name_H-M   'P 1'
#
loop_
_entity.id
_entity.type
_entity.pdbx_description
1 polymer ?
#
loop_
_entity_poly.entity_id
_entity_poly.type
_entity_poly.pdbx_seq_one_letter_code
_entity_poly.pdbx_strand_id
1 'polypeptide(L)'
;ITDAACRRLMGMEVASEFYGAPQRYILGASESAFQDAEGNTQRAWETYIGRVLALERDEDGQVPTVGQFTAHDPQTYTKIIDL
;
A
#
# COMPACT_ATOMS: atom_id res chain seq x y z
N ILE A 1 7.19 29.77 17.75
CA ILE A 1 6.09 29.55 16.76
C ILE A 1 6.67 29.05 15.43
N THR A 2 7.62 29.77 14.82
CA THR A 2 8.24 29.36 13.53
C THR A 2 8.84 27.96 13.56
N ASP A 3 9.63 27.60 14.58
CA ASP A 3 10.22 26.26 14.70
C ASP A 3 9.16 25.13 14.75
N ALA A 4 8.09 25.34 15.51
CA ALA A 4 7.00 24.38 15.60
C ALA A 4 6.26 24.23 14.25
N ALA A 5 6.08 25.33 13.52
CA ALA A 5 5.51 25.31 12.17
C ALA A 5 6.41 24.55 11.18
N CYS A 6 7.73 24.80 11.18
CA CYS A 6 8.67 24.09 10.33
C CYS A 6 8.69 22.58 10.60
N ARG A 7 8.71 22.17 11.88
CA ARG A 7 8.62 20.76 12.27
C ARG A 7 7.32 20.12 11.81
N ARG A 8 6.21 20.87 11.87
CA ARG A 8 4.91 20.39 11.41
C ARG A 8 4.89 20.17 9.89
N LEU A 9 5.40 21.12 9.11
CA LEU A 9 5.55 21.03 7.66
C LEU A 9 6.36 19.80 7.26
N MET A 10 7.52 19.60 7.89
CA MET A 10 8.36 18.42 7.67
C MET A 10 7.62 17.12 7.99
N GLY A 11 6.87 17.08 9.09
CA GLY A 11 6.04 15.91 9.42
C GLY A 11 4.95 15.61 8.39
N MET A 12 4.41 16.64 7.72
CA MET A 12 3.44 16.46 6.64
C MET A 12 4.11 15.90 5.38
N GLU A 13 5.28 16.42 5.00
CA GLU A 13 6.04 15.91 3.86
C GLU A 13 6.39 14.42 4.06
N VAL A 14 6.93 14.08 5.23
CA VAL A 14 7.24 12.69 5.57
C VAL A 14 5.99 11.81 5.47
N ALA A 15 4.88 12.23 6.08
CA ALA A 15 3.65 11.46 6.01
C ALA A 15 3.13 11.29 4.57
N SER A 16 3.24 12.31 3.73
CA SER A 16 2.80 12.24 2.33
C SER A 16 3.57 11.18 1.52
N GLU A 17 4.85 10.97 1.82
CA GLU A 17 5.66 9.93 1.18
C GLU A 17 5.22 8.52 1.61
N PHE A 18 4.91 8.31 2.90
CA PHE A 18 4.51 6.99 3.41
C PHE A 18 3.07 6.60 3.06
N TYR A 19 2.15 7.58 2.98
CA TYR A 19 0.73 7.34 2.72
C TYR A 19 0.30 7.69 1.30
N GLY A 20 1.20 8.22 0.46
CA GLY A 20 0.92 8.54 -0.94
C GLY A 20 0.69 7.30 -1.81
N ALA A 21 1.29 6.17 -1.44
CA ALA A 21 1.06 4.89 -2.10
C ALA A 21 -0.14 4.14 -1.48
N PRO A 22 -1.10 3.63 -2.28
CA PRO A 22 -2.19 2.81 -1.76
C PRO A 22 -1.67 1.54 -1.10
N GLN A 23 -1.99 1.33 0.18
CA GLN A 23 -1.64 0.10 0.88
C GLN A 23 -2.69 -0.98 0.62
N ARG A 24 -2.29 -2.07 -0.03
CA ARG A 24 -3.16 -3.19 -0.38
C ARG A 24 -2.75 -4.47 0.34
N TYR A 25 -3.70 -5.37 0.51
CA TYR A 25 -3.47 -6.69 1.08
C TYR A 25 -4.15 -7.76 0.22
N ILE A 26 -3.57 -8.96 0.26
CA ILE A 26 -4.10 -10.15 -0.39
C ILE A 26 -4.11 -11.26 0.65
N LEU A 27 -5.26 -11.91 0.83
CA LEU A 27 -5.42 -13.06 1.73
C LEU A 27 -5.73 -14.31 0.90
N GLY A 28 -5.13 -15.44 1.29
CA GLY A 28 -5.33 -16.72 0.60
C GLY A 28 -4.55 -16.86 -0.72
N ALA A 29 -3.58 -15.99 -1.00
CA ALA A 29 -2.66 -16.21 -2.11
C ALA A 29 -1.55 -17.19 -1.72
N SER A 30 -1.24 -18.15 -2.61
CA SER A 30 -0.11 -19.05 -2.45
C SER A 30 1.21 -18.30 -2.59
N GLU A 31 2.29 -18.85 -2.02
CA GLU A 31 3.63 -18.26 -2.17
C GLU A 31 4.11 -18.28 -3.63
N SER A 32 3.68 -19.27 -4.41
CA SER A 32 3.93 -19.35 -5.86
C SER A 32 3.35 -18.16 -6.64
N ALA A 33 2.29 -17.52 -6.12
CA ALA A 33 1.76 -16.27 -6.67
C ALA A 33 2.74 -15.09 -6.53
N PHE A 34 3.83 -15.23 -5.79
CA PHE A 34 4.89 -14.23 -5.63
C PHE A 34 6.25 -14.69 -6.13
N GLN A 35 6.33 -15.85 -6.80
CA GLN A 35 7.56 -16.39 -7.35
C GLN A 35 7.53 -16.41 -8.88
N ASP A 36 8.70 -16.29 -9.52
CA ASP A 36 8.85 -16.46 -10.97
C ASP A 36 8.84 -17.95 -11.38
N ALA A 37 9.03 -18.24 -12.66
CA ALA A 37 9.05 -19.62 -13.17
C ALA A 37 10.24 -20.45 -12.64
N GLU A 38 11.25 -19.81 -12.07
CA GLU A 38 12.46 -20.40 -11.52
C GLU A 38 12.37 -20.55 -9.99
N GLY A 39 11.26 -20.10 -9.38
CA GLY A 39 11.01 -20.16 -7.94
C GLY A 39 11.60 -18.98 -7.15
N ASN A 40 12.17 -17.97 -7.80
CA ASN A 40 12.71 -16.81 -7.11
C ASN A 40 11.57 -15.85 -6.73
N THR A 41 11.66 -15.26 -5.54
CA THR A 41 10.69 -14.24 -5.10
C THR A 41 10.76 -13.01 -6.02
N GLN A 42 9.64 -12.69 -6.66
CA GLN A 42 9.51 -11.50 -7.49
C GLN A 42 9.52 -10.24 -6.65
N ARG A 43 10.03 -9.16 -7.23
CA ARG A 43 10.12 -7.88 -6.54
C ARG A 43 8.71 -7.36 -6.26
N ALA A 44 8.51 -6.75 -5.09
CA ALA A 44 7.21 -6.25 -4.64
C ALA A 44 6.52 -5.34 -5.68
N TRP A 45 7.29 -4.57 -6.46
CA TRP A 45 6.77 -3.70 -7.52
C TRP A 45 6.25 -4.44 -8.75
N GLU A 46 6.98 -5.47 -9.19
CA GLU A 46 6.60 -6.32 -10.34
C GLU A 46 5.32 -7.10 -9.99
N THR A 47 5.25 -7.62 -8.77
CA THR A 47 4.05 -8.22 -8.19
C THR A 47 2.89 -7.22 -8.14
N TYR A 48 3.13 -5.98 -7.68
CA TYR A 48 2.11 -4.96 -7.47
C TYR A 48 1.41 -4.54 -8.77
N ILE A 49 2.16 -4.34 -9.86
CA ILE A 49 1.58 -3.94 -11.15
C ILE A 49 1.07 -5.15 -11.95
N GLY A 50 1.84 -6.22 -12.02
CA GLY A 50 1.57 -7.33 -12.95
C GLY A 50 0.65 -8.41 -12.40
N ARG A 51 0.81 -8.77 -11.12
CA ARG A 51 0.14 -9.97 -10.55
C ARG A 51 -1.09 -9.68 -9.72
N VAL A 52 -1.20 -8.53 -9.04
CA VAL A 52 -2.45 -8.17 -8.31
C VAL A 52 -3.66 -8.12 -9.26
N LEU A 53 -3.45 -7.73 -10.52
CA LEU A 53 -4.50 -7.75 -11.56
C LEU A 53 -4.83 -9.15 -12.11
N ALA A 54 -3.97 -10.14 -11.88
CA ALA A 54 -4.03 -11.47 -12.50
C ALA A 54 -4.09 -12.61 -11.46
N LEU A 55 -4.53 -12.34 -10.22
CA LEU A 55 -4.75 -13.38 -9.22
C LEU A 55 -5.90 -14.29 -9.66
N GLU A 56 -5.60 -15.58 -9.84
CA GLU A 56 -6.55 -16.60 -10.24
C GLU A 56 -7.09 -17.38 -9.03
N ARG A 57 -8.07 -18.25 -9.28
CA ARG A 57 -8.60 -19.18 -8.27
C ARG A 57 -7.55 -20.24 -7.92
N ASP A 58 -7.59 -20.71 -6.68
CA ASP A 58 -6.79 -21.86 -6.27
C ASP A 58 -7.37 -23.19 -6.80
N GLU A 59 -6.68 -24.30 -6.52
CA GLU A 59 -7.05 -25.65 -6.97
C GLU A 59 -8.43 -26.11 -6.44
N ASP A 60 -8.86 -25.57 -5.30
CA ASP A 60 -10.17 -25.82 -4.69
C ASP A 60 -11.27 -24.87 -5.20
N GLY A 61 -10.92 -23.95 -6.10
CA GLY A 61 -11.83 -22.99 -6.72
C GLY A 61 -12.12 -21.74 -5.88
N GLN A 62 -11.39 -21.53 -4.78
CA GLN A 62 -11.53 -20.38 -3.90
C GLN A 62 -10.79 -19.17 -4.49
N VAL A 63 -11.39 -17.99 -4.35
CA VAL A 63 -10.82 -16.74 -4.88
C VAL A 63 -10.02 -16.04 -3.77
N PRO A 64 -8.74 -15.68 -4.02
CA PRO A 64 -7.98 -14.86 -3.09
C PRO A 64 -8.71 -13.54 -2.80
N THR A 65 -8.78 -13.16 -1.53
CA THR A 65 -9.44 -11.90 -1.13
C THR A 65 -8.44 -10.77 -1.26
N VAL A 66 -8.73 -9.83 -2.15
CA VAL A 66 -7.92 -8.62 -2.37
C VAL A 66 -8.64 -7.43 -1.77
N GLY A 67 -7.91 -6.60 -1.03
CA GLY A 67 -8.46 -5.39 -0.43
C GLY A 67 -7.44 -4.27 -0.32
N GLN A 68 -7.92 -3.12 0.10
CA GLN A 68 -7.10 -1.96 0.43
C GLN A 68 -7.34 -1.59 1.88
N PHE A 69 -6.29 -1.16 2.58
CA PHE A 69 -6.48 -0.48 3.85
C PHE A 69 -7.14 0.88 3.62
N THR A 70 -7.89 1.34 4.61
CA THR A 70 -8.45 2.69 4.58
C THR A 70 -7.31 3.68 4.37
N ALA A 71 -7.41 4.48 3.30
CA ALA A 71 -6.41 5.48 3.00
C ALA A 71 -6.33 6.49 4.16
N HIS A 72 -5.12 6.92 4.49
CA HIS A 72 -4.91 7.97 5.47
C HIS A 72 -5.63 9.26 5.01
N ASP A 73 -6.39 9.92 5.89
CA ASP A 73 -7.02 11.21 5.57
C ASP A 73 -5.97 12.34 5.65
N PRO A 74 -5.53 12.90 4.50
CA PRO A 74 -4.53 13.97 4.49
C PRO A 74 -5.08 15.27 5.09
N GLN A 75 -6.39 15.46 5.21
CA GLN A 75 -6.98 16.67 5.82
C GLN A 75 -6.66 16.79 7.32
N THR A 76 -6.28 15.69 7.98
CA THR A 76 -5.76 15.72 9.36
C THR A 76 -4.58 16.69 9.51
N TYR A 77 -3.85 16.93 8.43
CA TYR A 77 -2.71 17.82 8.39
C TYR A 77 -3.10 19.30 8.28
N THR A 78 -4.22 19.61 7.62
CA THR A 78 -4.68 20.99 7.36
C THR A 78 -5.73 21.48 8.36
N LYS A 79 -6.47 20.57 9.02
CA LYS A 79 -7.48 20.88 10.07
C LYS A 79 -6.92 21.69 11.26
N ILE A 80 -5.60 21.75 11.43
CA ILE A 80 -4.94 22.59 12.44
C ILE A 80 -4.88 24.07 12.03
N ILE A 81 -4.98 24.36 10.74
CA ILE A 81 -4.85 25.71 10.16
C ILE A 81 -6.23 26.36 9.96
N ASP A 82 -7.27 25.55 9.73
CA ASP A 82 -8.67 25.98 9.69
C ASP A 82 -9.18 26.25 11.12
N LEU A 83 -8.89 27.43 11.64
CA LEU A 83 -9.57 28.04 12.81
C LEU A 83 -10.51 29.16 12.35
#